data_AF-A0A951K080-F1
#
_entry.id   AF-A0A951K080-F1
#
_cell.length_a   1.000
_cell.length_b   1.000
_cell.length_c   1.000
_cell.angle_alpha   90.00
_cell.angle_beta   90.00
_cell.angle_gamma   90.00
#
_symmetry.space_group_name_H-M   'P 1'
#
loop_
_entity.id
_entity.type
_entity.pdbx_description
1 polymer ?
#
loop_
_entity_poly.entity_id
_entity_poly.type
_entity_poly.pdbx_seq_one_letter_code
_entity_poly.pdbx_strand_id
1 'polypeptide(L)'
;LWDYYSANPVEIPQIWNGGIGIPGAVAGGALGIVLYARSKGLHPARWMDIFAPSLLMGQVIGRLGNFVNQELYGPPTSLCGTDFPPCLPWGVQIAAENRAGTPWDAVTYPVESTTFVPLFAYEMALNLVGMLVILFVMRRWGPRLFAGDAALMYVIWYGLVRTALETYRVNNWEILGIPTAMWVGVIGALLAGAWLWYRHRRDWGSPMIRPAGDPEPRHSADARGEARPEASPG
;
A
#
# COMPACT_ATOMS: atom_id res chain seq x y z
N LEU A 1 -20.72 10.61 -6.76
CA LEU A 1 -20.76 9.24 -6.20
C LEU A 1 -21.63 9.17 -4.93
N TRP A 2 -21.42 10.06 -3.96
CA TRP A 2 -22.26 10.12 -2.75
C TRP A 2 -23.74 10.34 -3.05
N ASP A 3 -24.06 11.27 -3.96
CA ASP A 3 -25.45 11.57 -4.32
C ASP A 3 -26.21 10.33 -4.83
N TYR A 4 -25.53 9.46 -5.59
CA TYR A 4 -26.08 8.20 -6.09
C TYR A 4 -26.35 7.18 -4.96
N TYR A 5 -25.38 6.94 -4.09
CA TYR A 5 -25.54 5.98 -2.98
C TYR A 5 -26.48 6.48 -1.88
N SER A 6 -26.61 7.80 -1.72
CA SER A 6 -27.59 8.39 -0.81
C SER A 6 -29.04 8.12 -1.25
N ALA A 7 -29.26 7.99 -2.57
CA ALA A 7 -30.54 7.62 -3.15
C ALA A 7 -30.74 6.09 -3.23
N ASN A 8 -29.66 5.30 -3.33
CA ASN A 8 -29.69 3.84 -3.45
C ASN A 8 -28.89 3.13 -2.33
N PRO A 9 -29.31 3.24 -1.06
CA PRO A 9 -28.54 2.70 0.07
C PRO A 9 -28.43 1.17 0.06
N VAL A 10 -29.37 0.48 -0.60
CA VAL A 10 -29.37 -0.98 -0.75
C VAL A 10 -28.21 -1.47 -1.63
N GLU A 11 -27.63 -0.60 -2.45
CA GLU A 11 -26.48 -0.94 -3.31
C GLU A 11 -25.13 -0.83 -2.58
N ILE A 12 -25.07 -0.15 -1.43
CA ILE A 12 -23.83 -0.01 -0.64
C ILE A 12 -23.21 -1.37 -0.23
N PRO A 13 -23.97 -2.36 0.29
CA PRO A 13 -23.41 -3.66 0.64
C PRO A 13 -23.15 -4.58 -0.58
N GLN A 14 -23.58 -4.19 -1.78
CA GLN A 14 -23.50 -5.03 -2.99
C GLN A 14 -22.10 -4.97 -3.61
N ILE A 15 -21.12 -5.50 -2.89
CA ILE A 15 -19.70 -5.50 -3.29
C ILE A 15 -19.42 -6.22 -4.62
N TRP A 16 -20.34 -7.06 -5.09
CA TRP A 16 -20.27 -7.76 -6.37
C TRP A 16 -20.59 -6.86 -7.58
N ASN A 17 -21.22 -5.69 -7.38
CA ASN A 17 -21.42 -4.70 -8.43
C ASN A 17 -20.15 -3.88 -8.74
N GLY A 18 -19.03 -4.18 -8.08
CA GLY A 18 -17.80 -3.41 -8.16
C GLY A 18 -17.80 -2.20 -7.22
N GLY A 19 -16.81 -1.31 -7.38
CA GLY A 19 -16.73 -0.06 -6.60
C GLY A 19 -15.91 -0.11 -5.30
N ILE A 20 -15.07 -1.14 -5.11
CA ILE A 20 -14.19 -1.19 -3.95
C ILE A 20 -13.04 -0.19 -4.11
N GLY A 21 -13.09 0.90 -3.34
CA GLY A 21 -11.99 1.85 -3.27
C GLY A 21 -10.80 1.26 -2.51
N ILE A 22 -9.65 1.15 -3.17
CA ILE A 22 -8.39 0.70 -2.55
C ILE A 22 -8.05 1.49 -1.26
N PRO A 23 -8.18 2.84 -1.21
CA PRO A 23 -7.91 3.58 0.03
C PRO A 23 -8.81 3.16 1.20
N GLY A 24 -10.09 2.88 0.92
CA GLY A 24 -11.05 2.40 1.91
C GLY A 24 -10.71 0.99 2.41
N ALA A 25 -10.30 0.10 1.52
CA ALA A 25 -9.83 -1.25 1.89
C ALA A 25 -8.59 -1.20 2.78
N VAL A 26 -7.61 -0.34 2.45
CA VAL A 26 -6.39 -0.16 3.25
C VAL A 26 -6.71 0.44 4.62
N ALA A 27 -7.52 1.49 4.67
CA ALA A 27 -7.92 2.13 5.93
C ALA A 27 -8.73 1.19 6.83
N GLY A 28 -9.70 0.47 6.25
CA GLY A 28 -10.50 -0.53 6.94
C GLY A 28 -9.66 -1.69 7.47
N GLY A 29 -8.71 -2.18 6.67
CA GLY A 29 -7.75 -3.21 7.08
C GLY A 29 -6.86 -2.76 8.25
N ALA A 30 -6.30 -1.54 8.17
CA ALA A 30 -5.50 -0.96 9.25
C ALA A 30 -6.31 -0.81 10.55
N LEU A 31 -7.56 -0.33 10.45
CA LEU A 31 -8.47 -0.22 11.59
C LEU A 31 -8.77 -1.61 12.18
N GLY A 32 -9.04 -2.61 11.34
CA GLY A 32 -9.25 -3.99 11.77
C GLY A 32 -8.07 -4.54 12.56
N ILE A 33 -6.84 -4.33 12.08
CA ILE A 33 -5.61 -4.72 12.79
C ILE A 33 -5.53 -4.04 14.16
N VAL A 34 -5.80 -2.72 14.22
CA VAL A 34 -5.73 -1.97 15.48
C VAL A 34 -6.77 -2.46 16.49
N LEU A 35 -8.02 -2.65 16.06
CA LEU A 35 -9.10 -3.13 16.92
C LEU A 35 -8.83 -4.55 17.42
N TYR A 36 -8.42 -5.45 16.53
CA TYR A 36 -8.09 -6.82 16.87
C TYR A 36 -6.90 -6.89 17.84
N ALA A 37 -5.78 -6.22 17.52
CA ALA A 37 -4.60 -6.23 18.36
C ALA A 37 -4.92 -5.67 19.76
N ARG A 38 -5.68 -4.58 19.85
CA ARG A 38 -6.11 -4.03 21.15
C ARG A 38 -7.03 -4.97 21.92
N SER A 39 -7.97 -5.63 21.25
CA SER A 39 -8.88 -6.60 21.90
C SER A 39 -8.14 -7.79 22.51
N LYS A 40 -6.94 -8.10 22.01
CA LYS A 40 -6.08 -9.19 22.46
C LYS A 40 -4.90 -8.74 23.33
N GLY A 41 -4.79 -7.46 23.69
CA GLY A 41 -3.67 -6.95 24.48
C GLY A 41 -2.33 -6.92 23.73
N LEU A 42 -2.35 -6.97 22.39
CA LEU A 42 -1.18 -7.01 21.53
C LEU A 42 -0.80 -5.61 21.06
N HIS A 43 0.49 -5.37 20.82
CA HIS A 43 0.99 -4.08 20.34
C HIS A 43 0.63 -3.87 18.86
N PRO A 44 -0.27 -2.94 18.50
CA PRO A 44 -0.79 -2.82 17.13
C PRO A 44 0.30 -2.57 16.08
N ALA A 45 1.32 -1.79 16.42
CA ALA A 45 2.40 -1.49 15.48
C ALA A 45 3.23 -2.72 15.08
N ARG A 46 3.34 -3.73 15.96
CA ARG A 46 4.04 -4.99 15.61
C ARG A 46 3.24 -5.78 14.58
N TRP A 47 1.91 -5.78 14.71
CA TRP A 47 1.04 -6.42 13.73
C TRP A 47 1.09 -5.70 12.39
N MET A 48 1.10 -4.36 12.39
CA MET A 48 1.28 -3.60 11.15
C MET A 48 2.62 -3.92 10.47
N ASP A 49 3.71 -4.10 11.22
CA ASP A 49 5.02 -4.50 10.66
C ASP A 49 4.97 -5.87 9.97
N ILE A 50 4.24 -6.84 10.54
CA ILE A 50 4.07 -8.18 9.98
C ILE A 50 3.30 -8.10 8.64
N PHE A 51 2.27 -7.25 8.58
CA PHE A 51 1.46 -7.10 7.37
C PHE A 51 2.12 -6.23 6.29
N ALA A 52 3.06 -5.34 6.63
CA ALA A 52 3.72 -4.43 5.69
C ALA A 52 4.30 -5.12 4.43
N PRO A 53 5.16 -6.16 4.53
CA PRO A 53 5.64 -6.87 3.33
C PRO A 53 4.52 -7.66 2.63
N SER A 54 3.55 -8.18 3.39
CA SER A 54 2.39 -8.92 2.84
C SER A 54 1.52 -8.03 1.96
N LEU A 55 1.37 -6.74 2.31
CA LEU A 55 0.63 -5.77 1.50
C LEU A 55 1.30 -5.54 0.14
N LEU A 56 2.63 -5.47 0.08
CA LEU A 56 3.36 -5.35 -1.19
C LEU A 56 3.18 -6.59 -2.07
N MET A 57 3.19 -7.78 -1.47
CA MET A 57 2.87 -9.02 -2.19
C MET A 57 1.43 -9.03 -2.70
N GLY A 58 0.46 -8.57 -1.90
CA GLY A 58 -0.92 -8.41 -2.34
C GLY A 58 -1.05 -7.47 -3.54
N GLN A 59 -0.28 -6.38 -3.57
CA GLN A 59 -0.23 -5.48 -4.73
C GLN A 59 0.41 -6.14 -5.95
N VAL A 60 1.48 -6.92 -5.78
CA VAL A 60 2.09 -7.72 -6.86
C VAL A 60 1.05 -8.62 -7.53
N ILE A 61 0.30 -9.37 -6.72
CA ILE A 61 -0.76 -10.27 -7.23
C ILE A 61 -1.88 -9.46 -7.90
N GLY A 62 -2.29 -8.33 -7.32
CA GLY A 62 -3.30 -7.46 -7.92
C GLY A 62 -2.91 -6.95 -9.31
N ARG A 63 -1.61 -6.68 -9.55
CA ARG A 63 -1.11 -6.22 -10.85
C ARG A 63 -1.14 -7.30 -11.93
N LEU A 64 -1.14 -8.59 -11.56
CA LEU A 64 -1.41 -9.68 -12.52
C LEU A 64 -2.86 -9.62 -13.03
N GLY A 65 -3.82 -9.26 -12.17
CA GLY A 65 -5.19 -9.00 -12.60
C GLY A 65 -5.25 -7.87 -13.62
N ASN A 66 -4.49 -6.79 -13.42
CA ASN A 66 -4.42 -5.69 -14.37
C ASN A 66 -3.85 -6.11 -15.73
N PHE A 67 -2.85 -7.00 -15.74
CA PHE A 67 -2.31 -7.57 -16.98
C PHE A 67 -3.37 -8.36 -17.76
N VAL A 68 -4.11 -9.25 -17.07
CA VAL A 68 -5.17 -10.07 -17.69
C VAL A 68 -6.31 -9.19 -18.20
N ASN A 69 -6.70 -8.17 -17.43
CA ASN A 69 -7.74 -7.21 -17.80
C ASN A 69 -7.27 -6.17 -18.83
N GLN A 70 -5.99 -6.17 -19.21
CA GLN A 70 -5.36 -5.17 -20.09
C GLN A 70 -5.61 -3.71 -19.64
N GLU A 71 -5.58 -3.49 -18.34
CA GLU A 71 -5.73 -2.18 -17.71
C GLU A 71 -4.40 -1.71 -17.10
N LEU A 72 -4.34 -0.44 -16.68
CA LEU A 72 -3.17 0.12 -15.99
C LEU A 72 -1.85 0.10 -16.81
N TYR A 73 -1.96 0.39 -18.09
CA TYR A 73 -0.82 0.60 -18.98
C TYR A 73 -0.50 2.10 -19.09
N GLY A 74 0.73 2.41 -19.52
CA GLY A 74 1.23 3.78 -19.68
C GLY A 74 1.03 4.34 -21.10
N PRO A 75 1.79 5.37 -21.49
CA PRO A 75 1.70 5.92 -22.83
C PRO A 75 2.15 4.90 -23.90
N PRO A 76 1.73 5.10 -25.17
CA PRO A 76 2.18 4.27 -26.28
C PRO A 76 3.70 4.41 -26.47
N THR A 77 4.35 3.29 -26.75
CA THR A 77 5.78 3.18 -27.04
C THR A 77 6.06 3.18 -28.55
N SER A 78 5.03 3.29 -29.37
CA SER A 78 5.06 3.07 -30.83
C SER A 78 5.30 4.29 -31.70
N LEU A 79 5.59 5.46 -31.12
CA LEU A 79 6.34 6.48 -31.86
C LEU A 79 7.82 6.08 -31.81
N CYS A 80 8.20 5.12 -32.63
CA CYS A 80 9.61 4.83 -32.90
C CYS A 80 10.23 6.04 -33.61
N GLY A 81 10.62 7.02 -32.80
CA GLY A 81 11.30 8.26 -33.14
C GLY A 81 12.26 8.64 -32.00
N THR A 82 12.94 9.78 -32.15
CA THR A 82 14.06 10.21 -31.29
C THR A 82 13.68 10.64 -29.86
N ASP A 83 12.40 10.68 -29.52
CA ASP A 83 11.95 11.18 -28.22
C ASP A 83 11.67 10.04 -27.23
N PHE A 84 12.19 10.21 -26.02
CA PHE A 84 12.15 9.24 -24.93
C PHE A 84 10.71 8.98 -24.42
N PRO A 85 10.33 7.73 -24.10
CA PRO A 85 11.17 6.53 -24.02
C PRO A 85 11.33 5.79 -25.37
N PRO A 86 12.53 5.25 -25.67
CA PRO A 86 12.79 4.52 -26.90
C PRO A 86 11.91 3.27 -27.01
N CYS A 87 11.76 2.73 -28.23
CA CYS A 87 10.99 1.51 -28.50
C CYS A 87 11.39 0.41 -27.50
N LEU A 88 10.50 0.10 -26.56
CA LEU A 88 10.78 -0.88 -25.51
C LEU A 88 10.53 -2.29 -26.09
N PRO A 89 11.53 -3.19 -26.08
CA PRO A 89 11.35 -4.54 -26.61
C PRO A 89 10.37 -5.38 -25.75
N TRP A 90 9.98 -4.90 -24.58
CA TRP A 90 8.97 -5.50 -23.68
C TRP A 90 7.67 -4.68 -23.60
N GLY A 91 7.38 -3.82 -24.58
CA GLY A 91 6.09 -3.14 -24.69
C GLY A 91 4.94 -4.14 -24.89
N VAL A 92 3.76 -3.82 -24.37
CA VAL A 92 2.59 -4.73 -24.44
C VAL A 92 1.54 -4.20 -25.41
N GLN A 93 0.87 -5.10 -26.11
CA GLN A 93 -0.29 -4.73 -26.93
C GLN A 93 -1.56 -4.74 -26.07
N ILE A 94 -2.39 -3.72 -26.26
CA ILE A 94 -3.68 -3.57 -25.57
C ILE A 94 -4.79 -3.63 -26.60
N ALA A 95 -5.83 -4.44 -26.38
CA ALA A 95 -6.97 -4.53 -27.30
C ALA A 95 -7.70 -3.18 -27.40
N ALA A 96 -8.25 -2.86 -28.58
CA ALA A 96 -8.90 -1.57 -28.83
C ALA A 96 -10.05 -1.26 -27.85
N GLU A 97 -10.84 -2.26 -27.49
CA GLU A 97 -11.93 -2.16 -26.51
C GLU A 97 -11.45 -1.77 -25.10
N ASN A 98 -10.26 -2.23 -24.71
CA ASN A 98 -9.67 -1.96 -23.39
C ASN A 98 -8.95 -0.61 -23.33
N ARG A 99 -8.93 0.15 -24.45
CA ARG A 99 -8.38 1.52 -24.50
C ARG A 99 -9.41 2.60 -24.19
N ALA A 100 -10.65 2.22 -23.89
CA ALA A 100 -11.75 3.15 -23.66
C ALA A 100 -11.42 4.16 -22.54
N GLY A 101 -11.68 5.45 -22.81
CA GLY A 101 -11.43 6.53 -21.87
C GLY A 101 -9.99 7.06 -21.86
N THR A 102 -9.06 6.49 -22.64
CA THR A 102 -7.71 7.04 -22.84
C THR A 102 -7.64 7.88 -24.14
N PRO A 103 -6.67 8.79 -24.29
CA PRO A 103 -6.54 9.60 -25.51
C PRO A 103 -5.98 8.80 -26.71
N TRP A 104 -5.80 7.48 -26.56
CA TRP A 104 -5.15 6.61 -27.55
C TRP A 104 -6.20 5.81 -28.33
N ASP A 105 -6.84 6.45 -29.30
CA ASP A 105 -7.86 5.82 -30.13
C ASP A 105 -7.27 4.79 -31.12
N ALA A 106 -8.09 3.83 -31.53
CA ALA A 106 -7.65 2.74 -32.42
C ALA A 106 -7.39 3.19 -33.88
N VAL A 107 -7.81 4.41 -34.27
CA VAL A 107 -7.57 4.97 -35.61
C VAL A 107 -6.18 5.59 -35.67
N THR A 108 -5.82 6.40 -34.67
CA THR A 108 -4.50 7.04 -34.56
C THR A 108 -3.43 6.04 -34.12
N TYR A 109 -3.78 5.05 -33.30
CA TYR A 109 -2.86 4.04 -32.76
C TYR A 109 -3.31 2.62 -33.11
N PRO A 110 -2.93 2.09 -34.28
CA PRO A 110 -3.34 0.75 -34.72
C PRO A 110 -2.90 -0.34 -33.74
N VAL A 111 -3.76 -1.33 -33.50
CA VAL A 111 -3.50 -2.38 -32.49
C VAL A 111 -2.28 -3.23 -32.84
N GLU A 112 -2.09 -3.53 -34.12
CA GLU A 112 -1.02 -4.43 -34.59
C GLU A 112 0.38 -3.82 -34.47
N SER A 113 0.50 -2.49 -34.55
CA SER A 113 1.78 -1.77 -34.52
C SER A 113 2.02 -0.97 -33.23
N THR A 114 0.98 -0.77 -32.41
CA THR A 114 1.07 0.03 -31.19
C THR A 114 1.30 -0.83 -29.96
N THR A 115 2.46 -0.63 -29.34
CA THR A 115 2.80 -1.15 -28.01
C THR A 115 2.67 -0.05 -26.96
N PHE A 116 2.46 -0.42 -25.70
CA PHE A 116 2.33 0.49 -24.56
C PHE A 116 3.33 0.14 -23.47
N VAL A 117 3.69 1.14 -22.65
CA VAL A 117 4.54 0.93 -21.46
C VAL A 117 3.77 0.05 -20.47
N PRO A 118 4.30 -1.12 -20.05
CA PRO A 118 3.63 -1.99 -19.10
C PRO A 118 3.79 -1.48 -17.66
N LEU A 119 3.09 -0.40 -17.31
CA LEU A 119 3.17 0.20 -15.98
C LEU A 119 2.77 -0.79 -14.87
N PHE A 120 1.80 -1.68 -15.12
CA PHE A 120 1.47 -2.76 -14.19
C PHE A 120 2.70 -3.63 -13.82
N ALA A 121 3.58 -3.92 -14.79
CA ALA A 121 4.77 -4.73 -14.59
C ALA A 121 5.84 -3.96 -13.82
N TYR A 122 5.97 -2.66 -14.06
CA TYR A 122 6.88 -1.79 -13.31
C TYR A 122 6.43 -1.65 -11.85
N GLU A 123 5.13 -1.42 -11.61
CA GLU A 123 4.55 -1.42 -10.27
C GLU A 123 4.77 -2.77 -9.58
N MET A 124 4.57 -3.89 -10.29
CA MET A 124 4.79 -5.24 -9.77
C MET A 124 6.26 -5.47 -9.37
N ALA A 125 7.21 -5.13 -10.24
CA ALA A 125 8.63 -5.28 -9.95
C ALA A 125 9.08 -4.42 -8.77
N LEU A 126 8.66 -3.15 -8.72
CA LEU A 126 8.99 -2.24 -7.62
C LEU A 126 8.38 -2.69 -6.29
N ASN A 127 7.15 -3.22 -6.30
CA ASN A 127 6.54 -3.77 -5.10
C ASN A 127 7.27 -5.04 -4.60
N LEU A 128 7.70 -5.91 -5.51
CA LEU A 128 8.50 -7.08 -5.16
C LEU A 128 9.86 -6.67 -4.56
N VAL A 129 10.55 -5.71 -5.18
CA VAL A 129 11.80 -5.16 -4.65
C VAL A 129 11.58 -4.54 -3.28
N GLY A 130 10.53 -3.73 -3.10
CA GLY A 130 10.19 -3.13 -1.81
C GLY A 130 9.97 -4.16 -0.71
N MET A 131 9.25 -5.23 -1.04
CA MET A 131 9.00 -6.33 -0.11
C MET A 131 10.33 -6.98 0.30
N LEU A 132 11.19 -7.29 -0.66
CA LEU A 132 12.50 -7.89 -0.40
C LEU A 132 13.40 -6.96 0.43
N VAL A 133 13.38 -5.66 0.16
CA VAL A 133 14.13 -4.65 0.92
C VAL A 133 13.65 -4.59 2.36
N ILE A 134 12.33 -4.50 2.60
CA ILE A 134 11.77 -4.47 3.96
C ILE A 134 12.13 -5.75 4.72
N LEU A 135 11.94 -6.92 4.11
CA LEU A 135 12.28 -8.21 4.72
C LEU A 135 13.78 -8.33 5.01
N PHE A 136 14.62 -7.87 4.09
CA PHE A 136 16.07 -7.84 4.27
C PHE A 136 16.44 -6.94 5.46
N VAL A 137 15.84 -5.75 5.56
CA VAL A 137 16.12 -4.81 6.64
C VAL A 137 15.66 -5.38 7.99
N MET A 138 14.47 -5.97 8.05
CA MET A 138 13.95 -6.64 9.24
C MET A 138 14.87 -7.80 9.68
N ARG A 139 15.37 -8.59 8.74
CA ARG A 139 16.28 -9.71 9.05
C ARG A 139 17.66 -9.23 9.48
N ARG A 140 18.20 -8.19 8.85
CA ARG A 140 19.57 -7.71 9.07
C ARG A 140 19.71 -6.80 10.27
N TRP A 141 18.69 -5.99 10.55
CA TRP A 141 18.70 -4.95 11.59
C TRP A 141 17.52 -5.04 12.56
N GLY A 142 16.74 -6.13 12.55
CA GLY A 142 15.61 -6.34 13.48
C GLY A 142 15.85 -5.97 14.95
N PRO A 143 17.02 -6.25 15.56
CA PRO A 143 17.31 -5.84 16.94
C PRO A 143 17.42 -4.32 17.14
N ARG A 144 17.68 -3.54 16.08
CA ARG A 144 17.76 -2.08 16.10
C ARG A 144 16.46 -1.41 15.67
N LEU A 145 15.51 -2.17 15.13
CA LEU A 145 14.22 -1.65 14.72
C LEU A 145 13.26 -1.62 15.90
N PHE A 146 12.40 -0.62 15.90
CA PHE A 146 11.29 -0.49 16.81
C PHE A 146 9.98 -0.95 16.12
N ALA A 147 8.97 -1.29 16.90
CA ALA A 147 7.65 -1.64 16.40
C ALA A 147 7.04 -0.48 15.60
N GLY A 148 6.54 -0.77 14.41
CA GLY A 148 6.03 0.18 13.42
C GLY A 148 7.05 0.61 12.36
N ASP A 149 8.33 0.26 12.46
CA ASP A 149 9.32 0.71 11.47
C ASP A 149 9.11 0.08 10.10
N ALA A 150 8.76 -1.20 10.03
CA ALA A 150 8.51 -1.85 8.74
C ALA A 150 7.24 -1.27 8.08
N ALA A 151 6.22 -0.94 8.87
CA ALA A 151 5.04 -0.25 8.37
C ALA A 151 5.36 1.17 7.85
N LEU A 152 6.22 1.94 8.55
CA LEU A 152 6.67 3.26 8.08
C LEU A 152 7.50 3.15 6.80
N MET A 153 8.40 2.16 6.72
CA MET A 153 9.17 1.87 5.51
C MET A 153 8.26 1.51 4.33
N TYR A 154 7.18 0.77 4.56
CA TYR A 154 6.16 0.52 3.54
C TYR A 154 5.50 1.80 3.05
N VAL A 155 5.12 2.72 3.95
CA VAL A 155 4.50 4.01 3.55
C VAL A 155 5.48 4.84 2.71
N ILE A 156 6.76 4.88 3.11
CA ILE A 156 7.82 5.56 2.34
C ILE A 156 7.96 4.91 0.95
N TRP A 157 8.09 3.59 0.90
CA TRP A 157 8.25 2.85 -0.35
C TRP A 157 7.07 3.07 -1.30
N TYR A 158 5.84 2.91 -0.78
CA TYR A 158 4.61 3.15 -1.53
C TYR A 158 4.56 4.59 -2.07
N GLY A 159 4.89 5.58 -1.24
CA GLY A 159 4.91 6.98 -1.65
C GLY A 159 5.92 7.26 -2.76
N LEU A 160 7.11 6.67 -2.70
CA LEU A 160 8.14 6.80 -3.74
C LEU A 160 7.69 6.15 -5.05
N VAL A 161 7.22 4.90 -5.01
CA VAL A 161 6.73 4.18 -6.20
C VAL A 161 5.57 4.94 -6.83
N ARG A 162 4.62 5.41 -6.01
CA ARG A 162 3.46 6.16 -6.51
C ARG A 162 3.89 7.45 -7.17
N THR A 163 4.78 8.22 -6.54
CA THR A 163 5.24 9.49 -7.11
C THR A 163 6.01 9.28 -8.42
N ALA A 164 6.84 8.24 -8.51
CA ALA A 164 7.64 7.95 -9.69
C ALA A 164 6.81 7.47 -10.89
N LEU A 165 5.75 6.70 -10.66
CA LEU A 165 4.96 6.09 -11.73
C LEU A 165 3.70 6.86 -12.10
N GLU A 166 3.20 7.73 -11.22
CA GLU A 166 1.99 8.49 -11.48
C GLU A 166 2.17 9.53 -12.60
N THR A 167 3.39 10.01 -12.87
CA THR A 167 3.70 10.86 -14.03
C THR A 167 3.39 10.19 -15.37
N TYR A 168 3.44 8.86 -15.43
CA TYR A 168 3.23 8.09 -16.64
C TYR A 168 1.79 7.57 -16.76
N ARG A 169 0.98 7.74 -15.72
CA ARG A 169 -0.41 7.26 -15.72
C ARG A 169 -1.31 8.27 -16.42
N VAL A 170 -2.23 7.73 -17.20
CA VAL A 170 -3.21 8.48 -17.96
C VAL A 170 -4.50 8.58 -17.14
N ASN A 171 -5.20 9.70 -17.19
CA ASN A 171 -6.46 9.96 -16.48
C ASN A 171 -6.35 9.94 -14.94
N ASN A 172 -5.33 10.58 -14.39
CA ASN A 172 -5.22 10.71 -12.95
C ASN A 172 -6.23 11.73 -12.41
N TRP A 173 -6.72 11.49 -11.19
CA TRP A 173 -7.41 12.52 -10.45
C TRP A 173 -6.40 13.55 -9.96
N GLU A 174 -6.45 14.75 -10.53
CA GLU A 174 -5.51 15.83 -10.24
C GLU A 174 -6.08 16.84 -9.25
N ILE A 175 -5.21 17.33 -8.37
CA ILE A 175 -5.43 18.49 -7.51
C ILE A 175 -4.31 19.48 -7.84
N LEU A 176 -4.70 20.69 -8.25
CA LEU A 176 -3.78 21.74 -8.69
C LEU A 176 -2.89 21.33 -9.90
N GLY A 177 -3.45 20.52 -10.81
CA GLY A 177 -2.71 20.02 -11.99
C GLY A 177 -1.62 18.98 -11.66
N ILE A 178 -1.61 18.47 -10.42
CA ILE A 178 -0.72 17.39 -9.99
C ILE A 178 -1.60 16.20 -9.56
N PRO A 179 -1.28 14.97 -10.00
CA PRO A 179 -1.99 13.79 -9.56
C PRO A 179 -2.09 13.69 -8.02
N THR A 180 -3.29 13.48 -7.49
CA THR A 180 -3.58 13.37 -6.04
C THR A 180 -2.70 12.32 -5.37
N ALA A 181 -2.38 11.24 -6.07
CA ALA A 181 -1.55 10.19 -5.51
C ALA A 181 -0.09 10.61 -5.28
N MET A 182 0.41 11.63 -6.00
CA MET A 182 1.71 12.24 -5.71
C MET A 182 1.66 13.03 -4.40
N TRP A 183 0.60 13.81 -4.19
CA TRP A 183 0.42 14.53 -2.92
C TRP A 183 0.42 13.56 -1.74
N VAL A 184 -0.41 12.53 -1.82
CA VAL A 184 -0.49 11.49 -0.76
C VAL A 184 0.85 10.77 -0.61
N GLY A 185 1.52 10.43 -1.71
CA GLY A 185 2.80 9.73 -1.70
C GLY A 185 3.94 10.53 -1.09
N VAL A 186 4.14 11.77 -1.55
CA VAL A 186 5.20 12.67 -1.08
C VAL A 186 4.96 13.05 0.38
N ILE A 187 3.76 13.51 0.73
CA ILE A 187 3.45 13.90 2.12
C ILE A 187 3.57 12.69 3.05
N GLY A 188 3.02 11.54 2.65
CA GLY A 188 3.11 10.29 3.41
C GLY A 188 4.57 9.86 3.64
N ALA A 189 5.40 9.88 2.60
CA ALA A 189 6.80 9.51 2.70
C ALA A 189 7.61 10.49 3.58
N LEU A 190 7.37 11.79 3.47
CA LEU A 190 8.03 12.79 4.30
C LEU A 190 7.65 12.67 5.77
N LEU A 191 6.36 12.52 6.08
CA LEU A 191 5.88 12.34 7.45
C LEU A 191 6.41 11.03 8.07
N ALA A 192 6.35 9.93 7.32
CA ALA A 192 6.87 8.64 7.77
C ALA A 192 8.39 8.68 7.98
N GLY A 193 9.14 9.31 7.06
CA GLY A 193 10.58 9.48 7.16
C GLY A 193 10.99 10.38 8.33
N ALA A 194 10.31 11.52 8.51
CA ALA A 194 10.54 12.41 9.63
C ALA A 194 10.24 11.73 10.98
N TRP A 195 9.16 10.94 11.04
CA TRP A 195 8.81 10.17 12.23
C TRP A 195 9.84 9.08 12.54
N LEU A 196 10.28 8.33 11.52
CA LEU A 196 11.32 7.31 11.64
C LEU A 196 12.64 7.92 12.11
N TRP A 197 13.04 9.07 11.56
CA TRP A 197 14.23 9.81 11.99
C TRP A 197 14.11 10.32 13.44
N TYR A 198 12.98 10.96 13.77
CA TYR A 198 12.74 11.53 15.09
C TYR A 198 12.76 10.48 16.20
N ARG A 199 12.10 9.33 15.98
CA ARG A 199 12.03 8.25 16.97
C ARG A 199 13.38 7.57 17.20
N HIS A 200 14.18 7.37 16.15
CA HIS A 200 15.53 6.80 16.29
C HIS A 200 16.53 7.79 16.87
N ARG A 201 16.36 9.10 16.64
CA ARG A 201 17.18 10.14 17.28
C ARG A 201 16.98 10.21 18.80
N ARG A 202 15.81 9.80 19.29
CA ARG A 202 15.45 9.84 20.71
C ARG A 202 15.39 8.47 21.37
N ASP A 203 15.78 7.40 20.66
CA ASP A 203 15.63 6.01 21.08
C ASP A 203 14.22 5.70 21.64
N TRP A 204 13.20 6.31 21.02
CA TRP A 204 11.83 6.26 21.49
C TRP A 204 11.02 5.25 20.70
N GLY A 205 10.89 4.04 21.25
CA GLY A 205 10.02 3.01 20.70
C GLY A 205 10.10 1.71 21.47
N SER A 206 9.09 0.86 21.29
CA SER A 206 9.20 -0.53 21.74
C SER A 206 10.06 -1.31 20.74
N PRO A 207 11.04 -2.11 21.15
CA PRO A 207 11.80 -2.97 20.25
C PRO A 207 10.88 -3.84 19.38
N MET A 208 11.24 -4.00 18.11
CA MET A 208 10.52 -4.86 17.16
C MET A 208 10.63 -6.33 17.61
N ILE A 209 11.86 -6.79 17.85
CA ILE A 209 12.13 -8.10 18.44
C ILE A 209 12.15 -7.94 19.95
N ARG A 210 11.29 -8.67 20.64
CA ARG A 210 11.29 -8.70 22.10
C ARG A 210 12.51 -9.50 22.59
N PRO A 211 13.32 -8.98 23.52
CA PRO A 211 14.34 -9.77 24.19
C PRO A 211 13.71 -10.98 24.88
N ALA A 212 14.33 -12.16 24.77
CA ALA A 212 13.89 -13.35 25.49
C ALA A 212 14.05 -13.10 27.00
N GLY A 213 12.93 -12.96 27.74
CA GLY A 213 12.93 -12.74 29.19
C GLY A 213 11.94 -11.69 29.69
N ASP A 214 11.40 -10.83 28.82
CA ASP A 214 10.40 -9.85 29.24
C ASP A 214 9.06 -10.53 29.56
N PRO A 215 8.47 -10.30 30.76
CA PRO A 215 7.19 -10.91 31.14
C PRO A 215 6.09 -10.53 30.15
N GLU A 216 5.21 -11.47 29.80
CA GLU A 216 4.06 -11.16 28.94
C GLU A 216 3.25 -9.99 29.52
N PRO A 217 2.79 -9.04 28.67
CA PRO A 217 1.87 -8.02 29.15
C PRO A 217 0.66 -8.73 29.75
N ARG A 218 0.47 -8.56 31.07
CA ARG A 218 -0.60 -9.23 31.82
C ARG A 218 -1.92 -8.95 31.12
N HIS A 219 -2.64 -10.00 30.73
CA HIS A 219 -4.00 -9.87 30.22
C HIS A 219 -4.81 -9.10 31.28
N SER A 220 -5.45 -8.00 30.88
CA SER A 220 -6.27 -7.13 31.73
C SER A 220 -7.50 -7.83 32.36
N ALA A 221 -7.67 -9.12 32.12
CA ALA A 221 -8.62 -9.99 32.81
C ALA A 221 -8.14 -10.37 34.23
N ASP A 222 -6.84 -10.59 34.45
CA ASP A 222 -6.32 -11.04 35.76
C ASP A 222 -6.29 -9.92 36.80
N ALA A 223 -6.14 -8.67 36.37
CA ALA A 223 -6.14 -7.51 37.28
C ALA A 223 -7.48 -7.29 38.00
N ARG A 224 -8.57 -7.93 37.56
CA ARG A 224 -9.89 -7.91 38.22
C ARG A 224 -10.13 -9.09 39.16
N GLY A 225 -9.25 -10.11 39.16
CA GLY A 225 -9.38 -11.29 40.01
C GLY A 225 -8.62 -11.21 41.34
N GLU A 226 -7.56 -10.39 41.42
CA GLU A 226 -6.67 -10.35 42.60
C GLU A 226 -7.11 -9.36 43.69
N ALA A 227 -8.15 -8.56 43.47
CA ALA A 227 -8.72 -7.68 44.49
C ALA A 227 -9.72 -8.42 45.40
N ARG A 228 -9.28 -9.47 46.11
CA ARG A 228 -10.02 -10.00 47.26
C ARG A 228 -9.28 -9.57 48.53
N PRO A 229 -9.87 -8.75 49.42
CA PRO A 229 -9.19 -8.36 50.64
C PRO A 229 -9.00 -9.60 51.53
N GLU A 230 -7.76 -9.83 51.97
CA GLU A 230 -7.47 -10.76 53.06
C GLU A 230 -8.29 -10.35 54.28
N ALA A 231 -9.23 -11.20 54.67
CA ALA A 231 -9.92 -11.07 55.95
C ALA A 231 -8.90 -11.35 57.07
N SER A 232 -8.64 -10.33 57.89
CA SER A 232 -7.79 -10.40 59.07
C SER A 232 -8.40 -11.38 60.10
N PRO A 233 -7.59 -12.23 60.76
CA PRO A 233 -8.08 -13.14 61.79
C PRO A 233 -8.23 -12.39 63.11
N GLY A 234 -9.45 -12.42 63.66
CA GLY A 234 -9.79 -12.00 65.02
C GLY A 234 -10.41 -13.15 65.79
#